data_AF-A0A7R9L2M9-F1
#
_entry.id   AF-A0A7R9L2M9-F1
#
_cell.length_a   1.000
_cell.length_b   1.000
_cell.length_c   1.000
_cell.angle_alpha   90.00
_cell.angle_beta   90.00
_cell.angle_gamma   90.00
#
_symmetry.space_group_name_H-M   'P 1'
#
loop_
_entity.id
_entity.type
_entity.pdbx_description
1 polymer ?
#
loop_
_entity_poly.entity_id
_entity_poly.type
_entity_poly.pdbx_seq_one_letter_code
_entity_poly.pdbx_strand_id
1 'polypeptide(L)'
;MKYWGVSVCTVDGQQYSIGDTGIPFTIQSTGKPVNYAIALNELTCNVVHKYVGQEPSGRMFNELVLDHNRKPHNPMVNAGAIVICSLLMHLIKPEMRHSEKFDWVSNYYKSLCGGEYMGFNNATFLSEREAADRNFSIAYFMKENKCFPEKAVLKDIMDFYFQTLSTN
;
A
#
# COMPACT_ATOMS: atom_id res chain seq x y z
N MET A 1 19.01 -7.30 19.57
CA MET A 1 20.09 -6.62 18.81
C MET A 1 19.54 -5.30 18.31
N LYS A 2 20.37 -4.25 18.20
CA LYS A 2 19.97 -2.98 17.56
C LYS A 2 20.62 -2.94 16.17
N TYR A 3 19.84 -3.25 15.14
CA TYR A 3 20.29 -3.13 13.75
C TYR A 3 20.22 -1.68 13.30
N TRP A 4 21.14 -1.26 12.45
CA TRP A 4 21.08 0.04 11.77
C TRP A 4 21.77 -0.08 10.41
N GLY A 5 21.21 0.57 9.39
CA GLY A 5 21.79 0.58 8.05
C GLY A 5 21.31 1.78 7.26
N VAL A 6 22.16 2.29 6.38
CA VAL A 6 21.85 3.37 5.45
C VAL A 6 22.37 2.99 4.07
N SER A 7 21.50 3.05 3.07
CA SER A 7 21.85 2.85 1.66
C SER A 7 21.44 4.08 0.87
N VAL A 8 22.29 4.53 -0.06
CA VAL A 8 22.05 5.65 -0.96
C VAL A 8 22.24 5.17 -2.39
N CYS A 9 21.31 5.53 -3.27
CA CYS A 9 21.43 5.37 -4.71
C CYS A 9 21.10 6.72 -5.36
N THR A 10 22.01 7.23 -6.19
CA THR A 10 21.77 8.47 -6.96
C THR A 10 21.00 8.17 -8.25
N VAL A 11 20.48 9.21 -8.89
CA VAL A 11 19.76 9.07 -10.18
C VAL A 11 20.64 8.55 -11.31
N ASP A 12 21.97 8.68 -11.20
CA ASP A 12 22.96 8.15 -12.15
C ASP A 12 23.45 6.74 -11.77
N GLY A 13 22.85 6.10 -10.77
CA GLY A 13 23.14 4.72 -10.37
C GLY A 13 24.35 4.53 -9.46
N GLN A 14 24.96 5.62 -8.95
CA GLN A 14 26.01 5.52 -7.94
C GLN A 14 25.42 5.05 -6.61
N GLN A 15 26.03 4.03 -5.99
CA GLN A 15 25.52 3.41 -4.77
C GLN A 15 26.54 3.47 -3.63
N TYR A 16 26.06 3.71 -2.41
CA TYR A 16 26.88 3.64 -1.20
C TYR A 16 26.05 3.14 -0.02
N SER A 17 26.59 2.20 0.75
CA SER A 17 25.89 1.53 1.85
C SER A 17 26.80 1.42 3.08
N ILE A 18 26.22 1.62 4.28
CA ILE A 18 26.93 1.54 5.56
C ILE A 18 26.03 0.95 6.65
N GLY A 19 26.57 0.03 7.46
CA GLY A 19 25.83 -0.70 8.50
C GLY A 19 25.24 -2.02 8.00
N ASP A 20 24.14 -2.45 8.62
CA ASP A 20 23.43 -3.72 8.39
C ASP A 20 22.53 -3.70 7.14
N THR A 21 23.01 -3.19 6.01
CA THR A 21 22.18 -2.91 4.82
C THR A 21 21.74 -4.13 4.02
N GLY A 22 22.33 -5.30 4.28
CA GLY A 22 21.98 -6.57 3.64
C GLY A 22 20.93 -7.39 4.39
N ILE A 23 20.44 -6.91 5.54
CA ILE A 23 19.42 -7.62 6.32
C ILE A 23 18.03 -7.28 5.75
N PRO A 24 17.28 -8.26 5.21
CA PRO A 24 15.95 -7.99 4.67
C PRO A 24 14.96 -7.66 5.78
N PHE A 25 14.07 -6.71 5.53
CA PHE A 25 12.96 -6.37 6.41
C PHE A 25 11.74 -5.96 5.57
N THR A 26 10.53 -6.16 6.10
CA THR A 26 9.31 -5.83 5.36
C THR A 26 9.17 -4.33 5.15
N ILE A 27 8.73 -3.92 3.96
CA ILE A 27 8.58 -2.50 3.59
C ILE A 27 7.51 -1.79 4.44
N GLN A 28 6.49 -2.50 4.90
CA GLN A 28 5.45 -1.93 5.76
C GLN A 28 4.82 -0.67 5.12
N SER A 29 4.57 0.36 5.90
CA SER A 29 3.96 1.61 5.41
C SER A 29 4.81 2.36 4.37
N THR A 30 6.09 2.03 4.18
CA THR A 30 6.91 2.68 3.13
C THR A 30 6.50 2.23 1.72
N GLY A 31 5.68 1.17 1.59
CA GLY A 31 5.06 0.78 0.32
C GLY A 31 3.89 1.66 -0.12
N LYS A 32 3.29 2.46 0.78
CA LYS A 32 2.10 3.29 0.43
C LYS A 32 2.37 4.31 -0.70
N PRO A 33 3.48 5.08 -0.69
CA PRO A 33 3.84 5.95 -1.82
C PRO A 33 3.99 5.18 -3.13
N VAL A 34 4.58 3.99 -3.10
CA VAL A 34 4.79 3.16 -4.29
C VAL A 34 3.45 2.69 -4.87
N ASN A 35 2.58 2.11 -4.04
CA ASN A 35 1.24 1.69 -4.47
C ASN A 35 0.41 2.86 -5.01
N TYR A 36 0.52 4.04 -4.41
CA TYR A 36 -0.14 5.24 -4.90
C TYR A 36 0.42 5.68 -6.26
N ALA A 37 1.73 5.68 -6.44
CA ALA A 37 2.36 5.98 -7.72
C ALA A 37 1.92 5.01 -8.84
N ILE A 38 1.82 3.71 -8.53
CA ILE A 38 1.28 2.70 -9.45
C ILE A 38 -0.16 3.05 -9.84
N ALA A 39 -1.02 3.36 -8.87
CA ALA A 39 -2.41 3.72 -9.15
C ALA A 39 -2.53 4.97 -10.01
N LEU A 40 -1.70 5.99 -9.77
CA LEU A 40 -1.66 7.21 -10.59
C LEU A 40 -1.20 6.94 -12.01
N ASN A 41 -0.18 6.08 -12.19
CA ASN A 41 0.35 5.71 -13.49
C ASN A 41 -0.71 5.04 -14.37
N GLU A 42 -1.51 4.13 -13.79
CA GLU A 42 -2.48 3.34 -14.55
C GLU A 42 -3.85 4.01 -14.72
N LEU A 43 -4.33 4.76 -13.71
CA LEU A 43 -5.70 5.30 -13.69
C LEU A 43 -5.79 6.82 -13.88
N THR A 44 -4.65 7.53 -13.91
CA THR A 44 -4.56 9.01 -13.84
C THR A 44 -4.96 9.61 -12.50
N CYS A 45 -4.46 10.82 -12.22
CA CYS A 45 -4.78 11.62 -11.03
C CYS A 45 -6.31 11.82 -10.86
N ASN A 46 -7.02 12.12 -11.96
CA ASN A 46 -8.44 12.42 -11.92
C ASN A 46 -9.31 11.24 -11.48
N VAL A 47 -8.91 10.00 -11.76
CA VAL A 47 -9.67 8.82 -11.31
C VAL A 47 -9.31 8.48 -9.87
N VAL A 48 -8.02 8.43 -9.54
CA VAL A 48 -7.56 8.08 -8.18
C VAL A 48 -8.16 9.02 -7.13
N HIS A 49 -8.17 10.32 -7.40
CA HIS A 49 -8.65 11.31 -6.42
C HIS A 49 -10.17 11.47 -6.33
N LYS A 50 -10.95 10.70 -7.11
CA LYS A 50 -12.36 10.47 -6.81
C LYS A 50 -12.55 9.64 -5.54
N TYR A 51 -11.57 8.81 -5.18
CA TYR A 51 -11.67 7.87 -4.06
C TYR A 51 -10.85 8.30 -2.83
N VAL A 52 -9.74 9.02 -3.03
CA VAL A 52 -8.87 9.48 -1.94
C VAL A 52 -8.50 10.96 -2.08
N GLY A 53 -8.41 11.68 -0.96
CA GLY A 53 -7.96 13.07 -0.94
C GLY A 53 -6.45 13.23 -1.18
N GLN A 54 -5.97 14.46 -1.03
CA GLN A 54 -4.56 14.85 -1.19
C GLN A 54 -3.99 15.55 0.04
N GLU A 55 -4.87 16.09 0.89
CA GLU A 55 -4.47 16.97 1.98
C GLU A 55 -4.11 16.19 3.26
N PRO A 56 -3.21 16.72 4.10
CA PRO A 56 -3.02 16.19 5.43
C PRO A 56 -4.32 16.27 6.23
N SER A 57 -4.56 15.29 7.11
CA SER A 57 -5.77 15.31 7.95
C SER A 57 -5.74 16.40 9.02
N GLY A 58 -4.54 16.86 9.43
CA GLY A 58 -4.37 17.70 10.61
C GLY A 58 -4.78 17.01 11.92
N ARG A 59 -5.05 15.70 11.88
CA ARG A 59 -5.48 14.84 12.99
C ARG A 59 -4.40 13.81 13.29
N MET A 60 -4.46 13.20 14.48
CA MET A 60 -3.55 12.10 14.77
C MET A 60 -3.79 10.94 13.80
N PHE A 61 -2.72 10.21 13.46
CA PHE A 61 -2.79 9.04 12.56
C PHE A 61 -3.77 7.95 13.04
N ASN A 62 -4.13 8.00 14.33
CA ASN A 62 -5.03 7.07 14.98
C ASN A 62 -6.52 7.41 14.87
N GLU A 63 -6.87 8.61 14.44
CA GLU A 63 -8.27 9.02 14.34
C GLU A 63 -8.95 8.41 13.09
N LEU A 64 -10.18 7.92 13.29
CA LEU A 64 -11.06 7.40 12.25
C LEU A 64 -11.84 8.56 11.62
N VAL A 65 -11.20 9.29 10.69
CA VAL A 65 -11.80 10.49 10.07
C VAL A 65 -11.69 10.42 8.56
N LEU A 66 -12.81 10.73 7.89
CA LEU A 66 -12.89 11.00 6.46
C LEU A 66 -12.96 12.51 6.25
N ASP A 67 -12.55 12.97 5.08
CA ASP A 67 -12.70 14.36 4.67
C ASP A 67 -14.18 14.75 4.49
N HIS A 68 -14.43 16.04 4.20
CA HIS A 68 -15.78 16.56 3.99
C HIS A 68 -16.51 15.93 2.80
N ASN A 69 -15.81 15.22 1.91
CA ASN A 69 -16.36 14.48 0.78
C ASN A 69 -16.53 12.98 1.07
N ARG A 70 -16.34 12.55 2.32
CA ARG A 70 -16.37 11.14 2.75
C ARG A 70 -15.29 10.28 2.08
N LYS A 71 -14.12 10.85 1.84
CA LYS A 71 -12.93 10.14 1.35
C LYS A 71 -11.85 10.10 2.43
N PRO A 72 -10.95 9.10 2.42
CA PRO A 72 -9.74 9.20 3.23
C PRO A 72 -8.93 10.43 2.84
N HIS A 73 -8.30 11.09 3.82
CA HIS A 73 -7.62 12.37 3.61
C HIS A 73 -6.51 12.34 2.55
N ASN A 74 -5.68 11.29 2.54
CA ASN A 74 -4.58 11.12 1.61
C ASN A 74 -4.14 9.65 1.55
N PRO A 75 -3.40 9.22 0.51
CA PRO A 75 -2.94 7.84 0.37
C PRO A 75 -1.90 7.38 1.41
N MET A 76 -1.33 8.29 2.23
CA MET A 76 -0.26 7.96 3.17
C MET A 76 -0.80 7.45 4.53
N VAL A 77 -2.07 7.73 4.84
CA VAL A 77 -2.76 7.13 6.00
C VAL A 77 -3.33 5.76 5.65
N ASN A 78 -3.53 4.89 6.65
CA ASN A 78 -4.02 3.51 6.42
C ASN A 78 -5.34 3.48 5.65
N ALA A 79 -6.28 4.38 5.97
CA ALA A 79 -7.55 4.50 5.26
C ALA A 79 -7.35 4.74 3.75
N GLY A 80 -6.47 5.67 3.39
CA GLY A 80 -6.16 5.97 1.99
C GLY A 80 -5.41 4.83 1.30
N ALA A 81 -4.46 4.20 2.00
CA ALA A 81 -3.73 3.05 1.47
C ALA A 81 -4.64 1.86 1.16
N ILE A 82 -5.61 1.56 2.03
CA ILE A 82 -6.62 0.51 1.79
C ILE A 82 -7.48 0.86 0.56
N VAL A 83 -7.87 2.13 0.40
CA VAL A 83 -8.56 2.58 -0.82
C VAL A 83 -7.69 2.42 -2.05
N ILE A 84 -6.40 2.80 -2.01
CA ILE A 84 -5.47 2.58 -3.12
C ILE A 84 -5.38 1.09 -3.49
N CYS A 85 -5.25 0.20 -2.51
CA CYS A 85 -5.28 -1.25 -2.73
C CYS A 85 -6.57 -1.70 -3.44
N SER A 86 -7.72 -1.13 -3.10
CA SER A 86 -8.98 -1.42 -3.80
C SER A 86 -8.95 -1.00 -5.28
N LEU A 87 -8.29 0.11 -5.63
CA LEU A 87 -8.16 0.57 -7.01
C LEU A 87 -7.25 -0.35 -7.82
N LEU A 88 -6.12 -0.76 -7.22
CA LEU A 88 -5.18 -1.73 -7.82
C LEU A 88 -5.87 -3.07 -8.12
N MET A 89 -6.74 -3.53 -7.22
CA MET A 89 -7.46 -4.79 -7.39
C MET A 89 -8.61 -4.69 -8.39
N HIS A 90 -9.42 -3.63 -8.35
CA HIS A 90 -10.73 -3.63 -9.02
C HIS A 90 -10.83 -2.72 -10.23
N LEU A 91 -9.94 -1.74 -10.42
CA LEU A 91 -10.03 -0.80 -11.56
C LEU A 91 -8.93 -0.99 -12.60
N ILE A 92 -7.73 -1.39 -12.15
CA ILE A 92 -6.63 -1.75 -13.05
C ILE A 92 -6.81 -3.23 -13.38
N LYS A 93 -6.60 -3.68 -14.62
CA LYS A 93 -6.62 -5.12 -15.03
C LYS A 93 -7.63 -5.99 -14.25
N PRO A 94 -8.93 -5.63 -14.23
CA PRO A 94 -9.94 -6.24 -13.34
C PRO A 94 -10.19 -7.73 -13.61
N GLU A 95 -9.75 -8.23 -14.76
CA GLU A 95 -9.81 -9.63 -15.16
C GLU A 95 -8.81 -10.53 -14.42
N MET A 96 -7.76 -9.97 -13.81
CA MET A 96 -6.74 -10.73 -13.08
C MET A 96 -7.27 -11.26 -11.75
N ARG A 97 -6.92 -12.51 -11.43
CA ARG A 97 -7.17 -13.10 -10.11
C ARG A 97 -6.31 -12.43 -9.05
N HIS A 98 -6.69 -12.58 -7.78
CA HIS A 98 -5.96 -11.99 -6.65
C HIS A 98 -4.46 -12.33 -6.65
N SER A 99 -4.07 -13.60 -6.85
CA SER A 99 -2.66 -13.98 -6.89
C SER A 99 -1.90 -13.25 -8.01
N GLU A 100 -2.51 -13.14 -9.18
CA GLU A 100 -1.95 -12.44 -10.34
C GLU A 100 -1.81 -10.93 -10.09
N LYS A 101 -2.71 -10.34 -9.27
CA LYS A 101 -2.57 -8.95 -8.81
C LYS A 101 -1.34 -8.73 -7.95
N PHE A 102 -1.10 -9.63 -7.01
CA PHE A 102 0.05 -9.53 -6.13
C PHE A 102 1.35 -9.72 -6.91
N ASP A 103 1.40 -10.67 -7.83
CA ASP A 103 2.54 -10.87 -8.71
C ASP A 103 2.76 -9.65 -9.63
N TRP A 104 1.70 -9.07 -10.16
CA TRP A 104 1.77 -7.89 -11.02
C TRP A 104 2.33 -6.66 -10.26
N VAL A 105 1.80 -6.36 -9.07
CA VAL A 105 2.36 -5.29 -8.23
C VAL A 105 3.79 -5.62 -7.83
N SER A 106 4.08 -6.87 -7.47
CA SER A 106 5.43 -7.30 -7.12
C SER A 106 6.42 -7.06 -8.27
N ASN A 107 6.05 -7.38 -9.51
CA ASN A 107 6.88 -7.10 -10.67
C ASN A 107 7.12 -5.59 -10.89
N TYR A 108 6.17 -4.74 -10.49
CA TYR A 108 6.34 -3.28 -10.50
C TYR A 108 7.37 -2.82 -9.46
N TYR A 109 7.32 -3.35 -8.23
CA TYR A 109 8.36 -3.08 -7.23
C TYR A 109 9.73 -3.56 -7.71
N LYS A 110 9.80 -4.74 -8.31
CA LYS A 110 11.04 -5.30 -8.84
C LYS A 110 11.65 -4.41 -9.93
N SER A 111 10.85 -3.81 -10.81
CA SER A 111 11.36 -2.89 -11.82
C SER A 111 11.91 -1.59 -11.21
N LEU A 112 11.27 -1.08 -10.15
CA LEU A 112 11.75 0.09 -9.40
C LEU A 112 13.06 -0.18 -8.65
N CYS A 113 13.28 -1.42 -8.23
CA CYS A 113 14.51 -1.85 -7.56
C CYS A 113 15.62 -2.31 -8.53
N GLY A 114 15.52 -2.02 -9.83
CA GLY A 114 16.57 -2.40 -10.80
C GLY A 114 16.67 -3.91 -11.05
N GLY A 115 15.61 -4.68 -10.78
CA GLY A 115 15.58 -6.13 -10.97
C GLY A 115 16.08 -6.95 -9.77
N GLU A 116 16.45 -6.29 -8.67
CA GLU A 116 16.85 -6.92 -7.42
C GLU A 116 15.80 -7.90 -6.87
N TYR A 117 16.24 -8.80 -6.00
CA TYR A 117 15.33 -9.74 -5.35
C TYR A 117 14.34 -8.96 -4.48
N MET A 118 13.07 -9.29 -4.62
CA MET A 118 12.01 -8.87 -3.72
C MET A 118 11.30 -10.11 -3.24
N GLY A 119 11.21 -10.23 -1.93
CA GLY A 119 10.63 -11.36 -1.24
C GLY A 119 9.27 -11.05 -0.64
N PHE A 120 8.79 -12.02 0.14
CA PHE A 120 7.55 -11.93 0.87
C PHE A 120 7.70 -12.61 2.23
N ASN A 121 7.36 -11.89 3.30
CA ASN A 121 7.37 -12.44 4.65
C ASN A 121 5.97 -12.92 5.06
N ASN A 122 5.71 -14.21 4.87
CA ASN A 122 4.42 -14.82 5.24
C ASN A 122 4.12 -14.75 6.75
N ALA A 123 5.14 -14.80 7.61
CA ALA A 123 4.93 -14.70 9.06
C ALA A 123 4.44 -13.30 9.45
N THR A 124 5.04 -12.24 8.87
CA THR A 124 4.57 -10.86 9.05
C THR A 124 3.16 -10.69 8.49
N PHE A 125 2.87 -11.23 7.30
CA PHE A 125 1.53 -11.16 6.72
C PHE A 125 0.46 -11.76 7.64
N LEU A 126 0.70 -12.96 8.16
CA LEU A 126 -0.23 -13.63 9.08
C LEU A 126 -0.40 -12.82 10.38
N SER A 127 0.70 -12.31 10.94
CA SER A 127 0.68 -11.51 12.17
C SER A 127 -0.05 -10.18 12.00
N GLU A 128 0.20 -9.45 10.90
CA GLU A 128 -0.49 -8.19 10.58
C GLU A 128 -1.98 -8.43 10.40
N ARG A 129 -2.36 -9.52 9.71
CA ARG A 129 -3.76 -9.88 9.47
C ARG A 129 -4.50 -10.26 10.76
N GLU A 130 -3.85 -10.96 11.70
CA GLU A 130 -4.45 -11.33 12.99
C GLU A 130 -4.62 -10.12 13.92
N ALA A 131 -3.68 -9.17 13.93
CA ALA A 131 -3.71 -8.00 14.81
C ALA A 131 -4.41 -6.76 14.18
N ALA A 132 -5.13 -6.94 13.09
CA ALA A 132 -5.62 -5.85 12.23
C ALA A 132 -6.99 -5.24 12.61
N ASP A 133 -7.47 -5.41 13.84
CA ASP A 133 -8.80 -4.94 14.27
C ASP A 133 -9.11 -3.49 13.88
N ARG A 134 -8.12 -2.61 14.07
CA ARG A 134 -8.24 -1.21 13.67
C ARG A 134 -8.41 -1.07 12.17
N ASN A 135 -7.56 -1.72 11.37
CA ASN A 135 -7.63 -1.64 9.91
C ASN A 135 -8.97 -2.19 9.39
N PHE A 136 -9.48 -3.30 9.94
CA PHE A 136 -10.83 -3.80 9.62
C PHE A 136 -11.92 -2.80 10.02
N SER A 137 -11.83 -2.17 11.19
CA SER A 137 -12.79 -1.15 11.64
C SER A 137 -12.83 0.04 10.67
N ILE A 138 -11.66 0.52 10.22
CA ILE A 138 -11.57 1.58 9.19
C ILE A 138 -12.23 1.10 7.90
N ALA A 139 -11.93 -0.13 7.47
CA ALA A 139 -12.41 -0.68 6.21
C ALA A 139 -13.94 -0.83 6.19
N TYR A 140 -14.56 -1.30 7.28
CA TYR A 140 -16.02 -1.33 7.40
C TYR A 140 -16.63 0.06 7.42
N PHE A 141 -16.02 1.02 8.13
CA PHE A 141 -16.47 2.41 8.13
C PHE A 141 -16.41 3.04 6.72
N MET A 142 -15.34 2.77 5.97
CA MET A 142 -15.20 3.20 4.58
C MET A 142 -16.20 2.51 3.64
N LYS A 143 -16.53 1.24 3.89
CA LYS A 143 -17.54 0.51 3.12
C LYS A 143 -18.92 1.14 3.27
N GLU A 144 -19.32 1.47 4.49
CA GLU A 144 -20.60 2.15 4.78
C GLU A 144 -20.67 3.52 4.07
N ASN A 145 -19.55 4.24 4.04
CA ASN A 145 -19.44 5.55 3.38
C ASN A 145 -19.22 5.47 1.86
N LYS A 146 -19.28 4.27 1.26
CA LYS A 146 -19.11 4.04 -0.19
C LYS A 146 -17.76 4.54 -0.74
N CYS A 147 -16.68 4.40 0.03
CA CYS A 147 -15.35 4.85 -0.38
C CYS A 147 -14.66 3.90 -1.39
N PHE A 148 -15.20 2.70 -1.62
CA PHE A 148 -14.61 1.70 -2.52
C PHE A 148 -15.30 1.67 -3.90
N PRO A 149 -14.63 1.18 -4.96
CA PRO A 149 -15.27 0.87 -6.24
C PRO A 149 -16.50 -0.03 -6.10
N GLU A 150 -17.43 0.07 -7.05
CA GLU A 150 -18.58 -0.83 -7.09
C GLU A 150 -18.14 -2.30 -7.18
N LYS A 151 -18.83 -3.19 -6.46
CA LYS A 151 -18.53 -4.64 -6.38
C LYS A 151 -17.20 -5.01 -5.69
N ALA A 152 -16.54 -4.05 -5.06
CA ALA A 152 -15.35 -4.31 -4.24
C ALA A 152 -15.63 -5.34 -3.13
N VAL A 153 -14.76 -6.34 -3.00
CA VAL A 153 -14.83 -7.36 -1.96
C VAL A 153 -13.86 -6.98 -0.84
N LEU A 154 -14.40 -6.56 0.30
CA LEU A 154 -13.61 -6.01 1.41
C LEU A 154 -12.52 -6.98 1.89
N LYS A 155 -12.84 -8.27 2.01
CA LYS A 155 -11.89 -9.29 2.46
C LYS A 155 -10.66 -9.34 1.54
N ASP A 156 -10.89 -9.35 0.25
CA ASP A 156 -9.83 -9.44 -0.76
C ASP A 156 -8.94 -8.17 -0.72
N ILE A 157 -9.56 -7.00 -0.58
CA ILE A 157 -8.83 -5.72 -0.41
C ILE A 157 -7.94 -5.74 0.83
N MET A 158 -8.45 -6.26 1.95
CA MET A 158 -7.71 -6.31 3.21
C MET A 158 -6.55 -7.31 3.13
N ASP A 159 -6.80 -8.51 2.61
CA ASP A 159 -5.73 -9.51 2.39
C ASP A 159 -4.65 -8.94 1.46
N PHE A 160 -5.02 -8.28 0.37
CA PHE A 160 -4.08 -7.63 -0.53
C PHE A 160 -3.29 -6.49 0.13
N TYR A 161 -3.97 -5.66 0.92
CA TYR A 161 -3.31 -4.59 1.70
C TYR A 161 -2.21 -5.17 2.60
N PHE A 162 -2.51 -6.20 3.40
CA PHE A 162 -1.50 -6.83 4.25
C PHE A 162 -0.39 -7.53 3.47
N GLN A 163 -0.71 -8.10 2.31
CA GLN A 163 0.31 -8.66 1.42
C GLN A 163 1.32 -7.59 0.98
N THR A 164 0.84 -6.42 0.55
CA THR A 164 1.75 -5.33 0.14
C THR A 164 2.61 -4.78 1.27
N LEU A 165 2.16 -4.81 2.53
CA LEU A 165 2.98 -4.42 3.69
C LEU A 165 4.08 -5.44 4.00
N SER A 166 3.85 -6.70 3.63
CA SER A 166 4.70 -7.84 4.00
C SER A 166 5.75 -8.20 2.93
N THR A 167 5.78 -7.47 1.82
CA THR A 167 6.86 -7.48 0.85
C THR A 167 8.19 -7.06 1.51
N ASN A 168 9.30 -7.72 1.20
CA ASN A 168 10.64 -7.44 1.75
C ASN A 168 11.76 -7.47 0.72
#